data_AF-A0A7I4DN70-F1
#
_entry.id   AF-A0A7I4DN70-F1
#
_cell.length_a   1.000
_cell.length_b   1.000
_cell.length_c   1.000
_cell.angle_alpha   90.00
_cell.angle_beta   90.00
_cell.angle_gamma   90.00
#
_symmetry.space_group_name_H-M   'P 1'
#
loop_
_entity.id
_entity.type
_entity.pdbx_description
1 polymer ?
#
loop_
_entity_poly.entity_id
_entity_poly.type
_entity_poly.pdbx_seq_one_letter_code
_entity_poly.pdbx_strand_id
1 'polypeptide(L)'
;MAEIRKKFQKLQDTNDESKNVTKAPTMKALKEKMEQDLDDISKIAQGLKRKLEALDRANVANRKIKGCHEGSSTDRTRITISSTLKKKLKELMIGFQALRQRFQDEHREVVERRVFTVTGQKVDESVIERLIETGDSEQIFQRAIQEQGRGQILDTIAELQERHDAVREIEKKLLELHQIFIDMAVLVESQGELLDSIETQVGCFTPLLSITSQH
;
A
#
# COMPACT_ATOMS: atom_id res chain seq x y z
N MET A 1 -11.47 -12.66 6.47
CA MET A 1 -11.71 -11.23 6.77
C MET A 1 -11.05 -10.79 8.08
N ALA A 2 -11.24 -11.49 9.20
CA ALA A 2 -10.57 -11.14 10.46
C ALA A 2 -9.03 -11.20 10.34
N GLU A 3 -8.48 -12.27 9.78
CA GLU A 3 -7.04 -12.44 9.62
C GLU A 3 -6.37 -11.34 8.76
N ILE A 4 -6.95 -10.99 7.61
CA ILE A 4 -6.41 -9.92 6.76
C ILE A 4 -6.46 -8.55 7.46
N ARG A 5 -7.50 -8.28 8.26
CA ARG A 5 -7.58 -7.04 9.07
C ARG A 5 -6.51 -7.01 10.15
N LYS A 6 -6.28 -8.13 10.83
CA LYS A 6 -5.23 -8.26 11.85
C LYS A 6 -3.84 -8.03 11.25
N LYS A 7 -3.56 -8.63 10.09
CA LYS A 7 -2.30 -8.43 9.36
C LYS A 7 -2.13 -7.00 8.87
N PHE A 8 -3.21 -6.40 8.35
CA PHE A 8 -3.22 -5.00 7.93
C PHE A 8 -2.89 -4.06 9.10
N GLN A 9 -3.51 -4.26 10.27
CA GLN A 9 -3.21 -3.46 11.45
C GLN A 9 -1.74 -3.61 11.86
N LYS A 10 -1.22 -4.84 11.91
CA LYS A 10 0.20 -5.09 12.24
C LYS A 10 1.17 -4.40 11.27
N LEU A 11 0.81 -4.33 9.98
CA LEU A 11 1.58 -3.61 8.97
C LEU A 11 1.57 -2.10 9.24
N GLN A 12 0.42 -1.52 9.60
CA GLN A 12 0.32 -0.11 10.01
C GLN A 12 1.18 0.19 11.24
N ASP A 13 1.08 -0.64 12.28
CA ASP A 13 1.83 -0.47 13.51
C ASP A 13 3.35 -0.55 13.27
N THR A 14 3.79 -1.46 12.39
CA THR A 14 5.21 -1.62 12.02
C THR A 14 5.71 -0.44 11.19
N ASN A 15 4.87 0.12 10.32
CA ASN A 15 5.18 1.33 9.57
C ASN A 15 5.33 2.55 10.51
N ASP A 16 4.40 2.72 11.45
CA ASP A 16 4.47 3.77 12.48
C ASP A 16 5.72 3.64 13.36
N GLU A 17 6.10 2.42 13.74
CA GLU A 17 7.34 2.14 14.48
C GLU A 17 8.57 2.58 13.68
N SER A 18 8.56 2.38 12.36
CA SER A 18 9.69 2.69 11.48
C SER A 18 10.05 4.18 11.44
N LYS A 19 9.10 5.10 11.71
CA LYS A 19 9.30 6.56 11.69
C LYS A 19 10.43 7.04 12.60
N ASN A 20 10.58 6.37 13.73
CA ASN A 20 11.48 6.78 14.79
C ASN A 20 12.84 6.06 14.73
N VAL A 21 13.00 5.13 13.78
CA VAL A 21 14.25 4.37 13.62
C VAL A 21 15.35 5.26 13.06
N THR A 22 16.53 5.16 13.65
CA THR A 22 17.77 5.89 13.26
C THR A 22 18.91 4.96 12.88
N LYS A 23 18.70 3.64 12.96
CA LYS A 23 19.74 2.62 12.71
C LYS A 23 19.34 1.74 11.53
N ALA A 24 20.21 1.65 10.54
CA ALA A 24 19.99 0.83 9.34
C ALA A 24 19.64 -0.65 9.67
N PRO A 25 20.32 -1.36 10.59
CA PRO A 25 19.96 -2.76 10.89
C PRO A 25 18.55 -2.91 11.45
N THR A 26 18.08 -1.95 12.24
CA THR A 26 16.72 -1.95 12.78
C THR A 26 15.70 -1.66 11.68
N MET A 27 16.00 -0.70 10.78
CA MET A 27 15.14 -0.38 9.65
C MET A 27 14.98 -1.59 8.72
N LYS A 28 16.08 -2.30 8.45
CA LYS A 28 16.08 -3.54 7.68
C LYS A 28 15.18 -4.62 8.28
N ALA A 29 15.28 -4.84 9.60
CA ALA A 29 14.43 -5.82 10.29
C ALA A 29 12.94 -5.45 10.22
N LEU A 30 12.60 -4.16 10.32
CA LEU A 30 11.22 -3.70 10.16
C LEU A 30 10.74 -3.86 8.71
N LYS A 31 11.59 -3.55 7.71
CA LYS A 31 11.32 -3.82 6.29
C LYS A 31 10.96 -5.29 6.06
N GLU A 32 11.81 -6.22 6.50
CA GLU A 32 11.58 -7.67 6.35
C GLU A 32 10.24 -8.10 7.01
N LYS A 33 9.90 -7.54 8.17
CA LYS A 33 8.62 -7.79 8.86
C LYS A 33 7.43 -7.26 8.06
N MET A 34 7.53 -6.05 7.49
CA MET A 34 6.49 -5.45 6.66
C MET A 34 6.29 -6.23 5.35
N GLU A 35 7.38 -6.65 4.70
CA GLU A 35 7.34 -7.50 3.51
C GLU A 35 6.63 -8.83 3.76
N GLN A 36 6.95 -9.49 4.89
CA GLN A 36 6.30 -10.73 5.28
C GLN A 36 4.79 -10.54 5.56
N ASP A 37 4.41 -9.45 6.22
CA ASP A 37 2.99 -9.15 6.46
C ASP A 37 2.26 -8.84 5.14
N LEU A 38 2.88 -8.15 4.18
CA LEU A 38 2.35 -7.93 2.84
C LEU A 38 2.18 -9.24 2.06
N ASP A 39 3.15 -10.15 2.12
CA ASP A 39 3.05 -11.45 1.45
C ASP A 39 1.92 -12.31 2.02
N ASP A 40 1.74 -12.29 3.34
CA ASP A 40 0.63 -12.98 3.99
C ASP A 40 -0.72 -12.36 3.60
N ILE A 41 -0.80 -11.03 3.56
CA ILE A 41 -1.99 -10.30 3.10
C ILE A 41 -2.32 -10.69 1.67
N SER A 42 -1.34 -10.69 0.76
CA SER A 42 -1.52 -11.06 -0.65
C SER A 42 -2.03 -12.48 -0.79
N LYS A 43 -1.47 -13.45 -0.06
CA LYS A 43 -1.96 -14.84 -0.03
C LYS A 43 -3.41 -14.93 0.45
N ILE A 44 -3.75 -14.21 1.53
CA ILE A 44 -5.13 -14.18 2.05
C ILE A 44 -6.07 -13.53 1.04
N ALA A 45 -5.69 -12.42 0.41
CA ALA A 45 -6.47 -11.72 -0.59
C ALA A 45 -6.77 -12.60 -1.82
N GLN A 46 -5.75 -13.30 -2.34
CA GLN A 46 -5.93 -14.28 -3.42
C GLN A 46 -6.86 -15.44 -3.01
N GLY A 47 -6.74 -15.92 -1.77
CA GLY A 47 -7.63 -16.94 -1.23
C GLY A 47 -9.09 -16.45 -1.13
N LEU A 48 -9.29 -15.19 -0.72
CA LEU A 48 -10.61 -14.56 -0.68
C LEU A 48 -11.20 -14.39 -2.08
N LYS A 49 -10.39 -13.95 -3.07
CA LYS A 49 -10.77 -13.87 -4.48
C LYS A 49 -11.36 -15.19 -4.98
N ARG A 50 -10.60 -16.27 -4.86
CA ARG A 50 -11.01 -17.61 -5.33
C ARG A 50 -12.29 -18.10 -4.64
N LYS A 51 -12.42 -17.85 -3.33
CA LYS A 51 -13.63 -18.22 -2.56
C LYS A 51 -14.84 -17.42 -3.01
N LEU A 52 -14.67 -16.14 -3.30
CA LEU A 52 -15.74 -15.26 -3.77
C LEU A 52 -16.20 -15.65 -5.17
N GLU A 53 -15.28 -15.92 -6.09
CA GLU A 53 -15.60 -16.44 -7.43
C GLU A 53 -16.34 -17.78 -7.36
N ALA A 54 -15.92 -18.68 -6.46
CA ALA A 54 -16.60 -19.95 -6.25
C ALA A 54 -18.01 -19.76 -5.68
N LEU A 55 -18.19 -18.81 -4.75
CA LEU A 55 -19.49 -18.45 -4.20
C LEU A 55 -20.42 -17.89 -5.28
N ASP A 56 -19.93 -17.01 -6.14
CA ASP A 56 -20.69 -16.44 -7.25
C ASP A 56 -21.13 -17.52 -8.24
N ARG A 57 -20.22 -18.43 -8.63
CA ARG A 57 -20.57 -19.59 -9.47
C ARG A 57 -21.60 -20.50 -8.80
N ALA A 58 -21.47 -20.77 -7.51
CA ALA A 58 -22.41 -21.59 -6.75
C ALA A 58 -23.79 -20.93 -6.65
N ASN A 59 -23.86 -19.60 -6.53
CA ASN A 59 -25.11 -18.85 -6.53
C ASN A 59 -25.84 -18.97 -7.87
N VAL A 60 -25.13 -18.81 -8.99
CA VAL A 60 -25.70 -19.02 -10.34
C VAL A 60 -26.19 -20.46 -10.53
N ALA A 61 -25.40 -21.45 -10.10
CA ALA A 61 -25.81 -22.86 -10.19
C ALA A 61 -27.06 -23.18 -9.34
N ASN A 62 -27.18 -22.54 -8.16
CA ASN A 62 -28.32 -22.74 -7.26
C ASN A 62 -29.65 -22.35 -7.90
N ARG A 63 -29.65 -21.40 -8.84
CA ARG A 63 -30.85 -20.96 -9.58
C ARG A 63 -31.52 -22.07 -10.40
N LYS A 64 -30.80 -23.14 -10.72
CA LYS A 64 -31.32 -24.32 -11.43
C LYS A 64 -32.09 -25.28 -10.51
N ILE A 65 -32.01 -25.11 -9.19
CA ILE A 65 -32.70 -25.96 -8.21
C ILE A 65 -34.14 -25.45 -8.03
N LYS A 66 -35.09 -26.39 -7.97
CA LYS A 66 -36.52 -26.08 -7.77
C LYS A 66 -36.72 -25.20 -6.51
N GLY A 67 -37.42 -24.09 -6.66
CA GLY A 67 -37.68 -23.13 -5.56
C GLY A 67 -36.54 -22.16 -5.24
N CYS A 68 -35.38 -22.29 -5.90
CA CYS A 68 -34.22 -21.41 -5.74
C CYS A 68 -34.00 -20.49 -6.96
N HIS A 69 -35.02 -20.29 -7.79
CA HIS A 69 -34.92 -19.45 -9.00
C HIS A 69 -34.41 -18.04 -8.67
N GLU A 70 -33.96 -17.33 -9.70
CA GLU A 70 -33.56 -15.93 -9.56
C GLU A 70 -34.64 -15.10 -8.86
N GLY A 71 -34.23 -14.30 -7.87
CA GLY A 71 -35.13 -13.47 -7.08
C GLY A 71 -35.96 -14.23 -6.03
N SER A 72 -35.80 -15.55 -5.88
CA SER A 72 -36.36 -16.30 -4.74
C SER A 72 -35.76 -15.84 -3.41
N SER A 73 -36.42 -16.14 -2.29
CA SER A 73 -35.89 -15.79 -0.96
C SER A 73 -34.48 -16.36 -0.73
N THR A 74 -34.23 -17.58 -1.20
CA THR A 74 -32.93 -18.24 -1.10
C THR A 74 -31.89 -17.54 -1.98
N ASP A 75 -32.21 -17.24 -3.24
CA ASP A 75 -31.31 -16.54 -4.17
C ASP A 75 -30.95 -15.15 -3.61
N ARG A 76 -31.95 -14.36 -3.18
CA ARG A 76 -31.72 -13.04 -2.56
C ARG A 76 -30.79 -13.11 -1.35
N THR A 77 -31.03 -14.06 -0.44
CA THR A 77 -30.19 -14.24 0.75
C THR A 77 -28.74 -14.54 0.36
N ARG A 78 -28.53 -15.42 -0.62
CA ARG A 78 -27.19 -15.80 -1.09
C ARG A 78 -26.47 -14.64 -1.77
N ILE A 79 -27.17 -13.85 -2.59
CA ILE A 79 -26.63 -12.65 -3.24
C ILE A 79 -26.29 -11.57 -2.22
N THR A 80 -27.14 -11.33 -1.21
CA THR A 80 -26.84 -10.38 -0.13
C THR A 80 -25.56 -10.76 0.63
N ILE A 81 -25.34 -12.06 0.87
CA ILE A 81 -24.11 -12.54 1.52
C ILE A 81 -22.88 -12.28 0.64
N SER A 82 -22.93 -12.61 -0.67
CA SER A 82 -21.81 -12.34 -1.58
C SER A 82 -21.53 -10.84 -1.75
N SER A 83 -22.57 -10.01 -1.88
CA SER A 83 -22.45 -8.54 -1.93
C SER A 83 -21.83 -7.97 -0.66
N THR A 84 -22.26 -8.44 0.52
CA THR A 84 -21.67 -8.00 1.81
C THR A 84 -20.18 -8.32 1.88
N LEU A 85 -19.75 -9.49 1.40
CA LEU A 85 -18.33 -9.87 1.37
C LEU A 85 -17.54 -9.00 0.38
N LYS A 86 -18.10 -8.72 -0.80
CA LYS A 86 -17.54 -7.80 -1.80
C LYS A 86 -17.33 -6.40 -1.23
N LYS A 87 -18.34 -5.86 -0.55
CA LYS A 87 -18.26 -4.53 0.10
C LYS A 87 -17.14 -4.48 1.15
N LYS A 88 -17.05 -5.47 2.04
CA LYS A 88 -15.98 -5.54 3.05
C LYS A 88 -14.58 -5.65 2.44
N LEU A 89 -14.47 -6.21 1.25
CA LEU A 89 -13.21 -6.33 0.53
C LEU A 89 -12.83 -5.00 -0.15
N LYS A 90 -13.81 -4.28 -0.70
CA LYS A 90 -13.64 -2.90 -1.18
C LYS A 90 -13.18 -1.96 -0.06
N GLU A 91 -13.75 -2.07 1.13
CA GLU A 91 -13.29 -1.32 2.31
C GLU A 91 -11.82 -1.61 2.65
N LEU A 92 -11.39 -2.87 2.55
CA LEU A 92 -9.97 -3.23 2.75
C LEU A 92 -9.08 -2.60 1.68
N MET A 93 -9.48 -2.63 0.41
CA MET A 93 -8.74 -2.00 -0.70
C MET A 93 -8.52 -0.51 -0.45
N ILE A 94 -9.56 0.22 -0.04
CA ILE A 94 -9.47 1.64 0.31
C ILE A 94 -8.48 1.84 1.47
N GLY A 95 -8.51 0.96 2.47
CA GLY A 95 -7.55 0.95 3.57
C GLY A 95 -6.10 0.79 3.09
N PHE A 96 -5.84 -0.14 2.17
CA PHE A 96 -4.50 -0.34 1.60
C PHE A 96 -4.01 0.86 0.78
N GLN A 97 -4.91 1.50 0.02
CA GLN A 97 -4.57 2.73 -0.70
C GLN A 97 -4.20 3.86 0.25
N ALA A 98 -4.96 4.03 1.33
CA ALA A 98 -4.65 5.02 2.37
C ALA A 98 -3.36 4.70 3.13
N LEU A 99 -3.01 3.42 3.28
CA LEU A 99 -1.72 3.02 3.85
C LEU A 99 -0.56 3.32 2.91
N ARG A 100 -0.71 3.06 1.60
CA ARG A 100 0.31 3.40 0.60
C ARG A 100 0.65 4.89 0.61
N GLN A 101 -0.37 5.75 0.64
CA GLN A 101 -0.18 7.20 0.73
C GLN A 101 0.57 7.57 2.02
N ARG A 102 0.13 7.05 3.16
CA ARG A 102 0.81 7.26 4.45
C ARG A 102 2.27 6.84 4.42
N PHE A 103 2.60 5.70 3.79
CA PHE A 103 3.97 5.23 3.69
C PHE A 103 4.88 6.25 2.98
N GLN A 104 4.39 6.86 1.89
CA GLN A 104 5.14 7.88 1.16
C GLN A 104 5.24 9.20 1.94
N ASP A 105 4.13 9.67 2.53
CA ASP A 105 4.10 10.91 3.31
C ASP A 105 5.07 10.84 4.50
N GLU A 106 5.08 9.71 5.19
CA GLU A 106 5.93 9.49 6.36
C GLU A 106 7.40 9.30 5.98
N HIS A 107 7.66 8.67 4.83
CA HIS A 107 9.02 8.61 4.30
C HIS A 107 9.56 10.01 4.01
N ARG A 108 8.77 10.86 3.33
CA ARG A 108 9.12 12.27 3.09
C ARG A 108 9.43 12.98 4.39
N GLU A 109 8.55 12.89 5.38
CA GLU A 109 8.72 13.54 6.68
C GLU A 109 10.03 13.10 7.37
N VAL A 110 10.34 11.80 7.35
CA VAL A 110 11.58 11.28 7.95
C VAL A 110 12.81 11.78 7.21
N VAL A 111 12.79 11.77 5.87
CA VAL A 111 13.89 12.26 5.03
C VAL A 111 14.17 13.73 5.32
N GLU A 112 13.15 14.59 5.29
CA GLU A 112 13.27 16.02 5.60
C GLU A 112 13.87 16.25 6.99
N ARG A 113 13.37 15.53 8.00
CA ARG A 113 13.86 15.63 9.38
C ARG A 113 15.32 15.23 9.51
N ARG A 114 15.75 14.16 8.84
CA ARG A 114 17.14 13.67 8.86
C ARG A 114 18.08 14.64 8.17
N VAL A 115 17.70 15.15 7.00
CA VAL A 115 18.49 16.14 6.28
C VAL A 115 18.67 17.41 7.12
N PHE A 116 17.60 17.91 7.74
CA PHE A 116 17.69 19.07 8.62
C PHE A 116 18.59 18.82 9.84
N THR A 117 18.47 17.64 10.47
CA THR A 117 19.25 17.30 11.68
C THR A 117 20.75 17.24 11.39
N VAL A 118 21.15 16.71 10.23
CA VAL A 118 22.56 16.57 9.86
C VAL A 118 23.13 17.86 9.28
N THR A 119 22.39 18.56 8.41
CA THR A 119 22.90 19.75 7.72
C THR A 119 22.69 21.05 8.51
N GLY A 120 21.78 21.05 9.49
CA GLY A 120 21.41 22.24 10.27
C GLY A 120 20.62 23.29 9.49
N GLN A 121 20.29 23.04 8.22
CA GLN A 121 19.60 23.98 7.35
C GLN A 121 18.42 23.31 6.65
N LYS A 122 17.38 24.10 6.36
CA LYS A 122 16.30 23.65 5.51
C LYS A 122 16.79 23.68 4.06
N VAL A 123 16.82 22.52 3.41
CA VAL A 123 17.16 22.39 1.98
C VAL A 123 15.93 22.65 1.11
N ASP A 124 16.18 22.95 -0.17
CA ASP A 124 15.11 23.13 -1.15
C ASP A 124 14.29 21.86 -1.37
N GLU A 125 13.00 22.04 -1.63
CA GLU A 125 12.04 20.96 -1.87
C GLU A 125 12.48 20.02 -3.00
N SER A 126 13.10 20.57 -4.06
CA SER A 126 13.59 19.82 -5.21
C SER A 126 14.76 18.88 -4.87
N VAL A 127 15.50 19.20 -3.81
CA VAL A 127 16.59 18.35 -3.30
C VAL A 127 16.02 17.20 -2.49
N ILE A 128 15.00 17.46 -1.67
CA ILE A 128 14.25 16.42 -0.94
C ILE A 128 13.59 15.45 -1.92
N GLU A 129 12.93 15.98 -2.96
CA GLU A 129 12.27 15.13 -3.97
C GLU A 129 13.28 14.22 -4.67
N ARG A 130 14.42 14.78 -5.10
CA ARG A 130 15.50 13.99 -5.71
C ARG A 130 15.98 12.89 -4.77
N LEU A 131 16.17 13.19 -3.49
CA LEU A 131 16.60 12.20 -2.50
C LEU A 131 15.57 11.08 -2.31
N ILE A 132 14.28 11.41 -2.30
CA ILE A 132 13.18 10.43 -2.22
C ILE A 132 13.16 9.57 -3.49
N GLU A 133 13.35 10.17 -4.66
CA GLU A 133 13.35 9.46 -5.94
C GLU A 133 14.56 8.54 -6.07
N THR A 134 15.78 9.04 -5.86
CA THR A 134 17.02 8.34 -6.19
C THR A 134 17.67 7.62 -5.02
N GLY A 135 17.39 8.02 -3.78
CA GLY A 135 18.13 7.58 -2.60
C GLY A 135 19.54 8.21 -2.48
N ASP A 136 19.97 9.03 -3.45
CA ASP A 136 21.31 9.63 -3.49
C ASP A 136 21.44 10.76 -2.46
N SER A 137 21.92 10.38 -1.28
CA SER A 137 22.15 11.28 -0.16
C SER A 137 23.60 11.76 -0.05
N GLU A 138 24.52 11.17 -0.80
CA GLU A 138 25.96 11.40 -0.60
C GLU A 138 26.32 12.85 -0.91
N GLN A 139 25.79 13.41 -2.02
CA GLN A 139 26.02 14.80 -2.42
C GLN A 139 25.49 15.82 -1.41
N ILE A 140 24.34 15.53 -0.79
CA ILE A 140 23.69 16.41 0.19
C ILE A 140 24.52 16.49 1.47
N PHE A 141 25.08 15.36 1.88
CA PHE A 141 25.81 15.26 3.14
C PHE A 141 27.32 15.53 3.03
N GLN A 142 27.89 15.74 1.83
CA GLN A 142 29.33 16.04 1.69
C GLN A 142 29.82 17.20 2.56
N ARG A 143 29.04 18.29 2.63
CA ARG A 143 29.40 19.44 3.48
C ARG A 143 29.33 19.09 4.97
N ALA A 144 28.26 18.44 5.39
CA ALA A 144 28.10 18.00 6.77
C ALA A 144 29.23 17.04 7.20
N ILE A 145 29.68 16.13 6.32
CA ILE A 145 30.80 15.21 6.58
C ILE A 145 32.09 15.96 6.89
N GLN A 146 32.35 17.07 6.17
CA GLN A 146 33.53 17.91 6.38
C GLN A 146 33.46 18.68 7.71
N GLU A 147 32.26 19.09 8.13
CA GLU A 147 32.05 19.96 9.30
C GLU A 147 31.87 19.20 10.62
N GLN A 148 31.08 18.12 10.64
CA GLN A 148 30.67 17.42 11.87
C GLN A 148 31.38 16.06 12.07
N GLY A 149 32.16 15.62 11.10
CA GLY A 149 32.90 14.36 11.14
C GLY A 149 32.14 13.19 10.51
N ARG A 150 32.91 12.20 10.05
CA ARG A 150 32.43 11.17 9.12
C ARG A 150 31.52 10.10 9.74
N GLY A 151 31.69 9.77 11.02
CA GLY A 151 31.04 8.61 11.65
C GLY A 151 29.50 8.68 11.68
N GLN A 152 28.95 9.66 12.41
CA GLN A 152 27.50 9.79 12.61
C GLN A 152 26.72 10.04 11.31
N ILE A 153 27.37 10.68 10.34
CA ILE A 153 26.76 11.01 9.05
C ILE A 153 26.68 9.78 8.15
N LEU A 154 27.70 8.92 8.16
CA LEU A 154 27.64 7.65 7.45
C LEU A 154 26.54 6.73 8.00
N ASP A 155 26.33 6.71 9.32
CA ASP A 155 25.22 5.95 9.91
C ASP A 155 23.86 6.47 9.44
N THR A 156 23.73 7.80 9.31
CA THR A 156 22.49 8.43 8.82
C THR A 156 22.27 8.15 7.33
N ILE A 157 23.33 8.21 6.51
CA ILE A 157 23.29 7.85 5.09
C ILE A 157 22.84 6.39 4.94
N ALA A 158 23.44 5.47 5.72
CA ALA A 158 23.08 4.07 5.68
C ALA A 158 21.62 3.82 6.10
N GLU A 159 21.11 4.55 7.10
CA GLU A 159 19.70 4.47 7.50
C GLU A 159 18.76 4.98 6.41
N LEU A 160 19.07 6.13 5.81
CA LEU A 160 18.28 6.70 4.72
C LEU A 160 18.24 5.79 3.50
N GLN A 161 19.36 5.15 3.15
CA GLN A 161 19.42 4.18 2.07
C GLN A 161 18.54 2.96 2.36
N GLU A 162 18.67 2.35 3.54
CA GLU A 162 17.85 1.19 3.90
C GLU A 162 16.35 1.55 3.93
N ARG A 163 16.02 2.77 4.35
CA ARG A 163 14.65 3.29 4.32
C ARG A 163 14.14 3.46 2.89
N HIS A 164 14.94 4.05 2.00
CA HIS A 164 14.59 4.19 0.58
C HIS A 164 14.30 2.82 -0.05
N ASP A 165 15.19 1.86 0.20
CA ASP A 165 15.01 0.48 -0.26
C ASP A 165 13.73 -0.17 0.32
N ALA A 166 13.40 0.13 1.58
CA ALA A 166 12.16 -0.34 2.20
C ALA A 166 10.92 0.24 1.52
N VAL A 167 10.91 1.55 1.22
CA VAL A 167 9.82 2.23 0.53
C VAL A 167 9.59 1.63 -0.85
N ARG A 168 10.67 1.45 -1.62
CA ARG A 168 10.63 0.86 -2.96
C ARG A 168 10.00 -0.53 -2.96
N GLU A 169 10.46 -1.43 -2.09
CA GLU A 169 9.96 -2.80 -2.03
C GLU A 169 8.52 -2.89 -1.49
N ILE A 170 8.19 -2.10 -0.47
CA ILE A 170 6.83 -2.06 0.10
C ILE A 170 5.85 -1.47 -0.91
N GLU A 171 6.22 -0.41 -1.62
CA GLU A 171 5.38 0.17 -2.67
C GLU A 171 5.11 -0.82 -3.80
N LYS A 172 6.14 -1.55 -4.25
CA LYS A 172 5.98 -2.62 -5.25
C LYS A 172 4.98 -3.68 -4.79
N LYS A 173 5.12 -4.20 -3.57
CA LYS A 173 4.18 -5.19 -3.01
C LYS A 173 2.76 -4.64 -2.84
N LEU A 174 2.62 -3.37 -2.47
CA LEU A 174 1.32 -2.69 -2.39
C LEU A 174 0.67 -2.54 -3.76
N LEU A 175 1.44 -2.29 -4.82
CA LEU A 175 0.96 -2.26 -6.21
C LEU A 175 0.49 -3.65 -6.68
N GLU A 176 1.24 -4.71 -6.37
CA GLU A 176 0.82 -6.08 -6.66
C GLU A 176 -0.49 -6.45 -5.94
N LEU A 177 -0.63 -6.03 -4.68
CA LEU A 177 -1.86 -6.20 -3.91
C LEU A 177 -3.02 -5.40 -4.49
N HIS A 178 -2.76 -4.18 -4.97
CA HIS A 178 -3.76 -3.35 -5.65
C HIS A 178 -4.31 -4.04 -6.91
N GLN A 179 -3.45 -4.69 -7.71
CA GLN A 179 -3.88 -5.44 -8.89
C GLN A 179 -4.84 -6.59 -8.53
N ILE A 180 -4.55 -7.32 -7.43
CA ILE A 180 -5.44 -8.37 -6.93
C ILE A 180 -6.85 -7.82 -6.62
N PHE A 181 -6.94 -6.59 -6.11
CA PHE A 181 -8.21 -5.94 -5.82
C PHE A 181 -8.92 -5.41 -7.08
N ILE A 182 -8.20 -4.88 -8.06
CA ILE A 182 -8.77 -4.48 -9.36
C ILE A 182 -9.44 -5.70 -10.01
N ASP A 183 -8.73 -6.84 -10.08
CA ASP A 183 -9.31 -8.06 -10.66
C ASP A 183 -10.59 -8.50 -9.93
N MET A 184 -10.69 -8.21 -8.63
CA MET A 184 -11.89 -8.48 -7.86
C MET A 184 -13.01 -7.47 -8.10
N ALA A 185 -12.70 -6.20 -8.36
CA ALA A 185 -13.69 -5.18 -8.72
C ALA A 185 -14.43 -5.54 -10.02
N VAL A 186 -13.72 -6.11 -11.01
CA VAL A 186 -14.33 -6.65 -12.24
C VAL A 186 -15.36 -7.76 -11.94
N LEU A 187 -15.14 -8.57 -10.90
CA LEU A 187 -16.13 -9.57 -10.46
C LEU A 187 -17.37 -8.94 -9.79
N VAL A 188 -17.26 -7.71 -9.26
CA VAL A 188 -18.37 -6.99 -8.61
C VAL A 188 -19.28 -6.34 -9.66
N GLU A 189 -18.71 -5.77 -10.72
CA GLU A 189 -19.47 -5.08 -11.78
C GLU A 189 -20.44 -6.01 -12.54
N SER A 190 -20.13 -7.31 -12.61
CA SER A 190 -21.00 -8.30 -13.26
C SER A 190 -22.34 -8.57 -12.55
N GLN A 191 -22.55 -8.08 -11.33
CA GLN A 191 -23.76 -8.35 -10.54
C GLN A 191 -24.79 -7.20 -10.51
N GLY A 192 -24.62 -6.13 -11.31
CA GLY A 192 -25.67 -5.14 -11.55
C GLY A 192 -26.11 -4.32 -10.33
N GLU A 193 -25.41 -4.39 -9.20
CA GLU A 193 -25.56 -3.39 -8.14
C GLU A 193 -24.89 -2.10 -8.62
N LEU A 194 -25.74 -1.14 -9.00
CA LEU A 194 -25.44 0.26 -9.30
C LEU A 194 -24.31 0.79 -8.40
N LEU A 195 -23.07 0.74 -8.92
CA LEU A 195 -21.89 1.32 -8.31
C LEU A 195 -21.74 2.75 -8.82
N ASP A 196 -22.67 3.62 -8.43
CA ASP A 196 -22.36 5.05 -8.43
C ASP A 196 -21.12 5.24 -7.54
N SER A 197 -20.06 5.86 -8.07
CA SER A 197 -18.83 6.30 -7.37
C SER A 197 -17.56 5.43 -7.47
N ILE A 198 -17.40 4.50 -8.43
CA ILE A 198 -16.05 3.96 -8.73
C ILE A 198 -15.32 4.84 -9.74
N GLU A 199 -16.02 5.35 -10.76
CA GLU A 199 -15.40 6.16 -11.82
C GLU A 199 -14.80 7.47 -11.28
N THR A 200 -15.41 8.06 -10.25
CA THR A 200 -14.91 9.28 -9.59
C THR A 200 -13.65 9.06 -8.74
N GLN A 201 -13.39 7.83 -8.30
CA GLN A 201 -12.25 7.51 -7.41
C GLN A 201 -11.11 6.82 -8.16
N VAL A 202 -11.39 6.21 -9.31
CA VAL A 202 -10.38 5.60 -10.20
C VAL A 202 -9.83 6.62 -11.21
N GLY A 203 -10.62 7.63 -11.61
CA GLY A 203 -10.18 8.69 -12.52
C GLY A 203 -9.38 9.83 -11.88
N CYS A 204 -9.36 9.96 -10.55
CA CYS A 204 -8.69 11.05 -9.85
C CYS A 204 -7.40 10.60 -9.15
N PHE A 205 -6.50 9.95 -9.88
CA PHE A 205 -5.09 9.89 -9.50
C PHE A 205 -4.27 9.77 -10.78
N THR A 206 -4.11 10.90 -11.46
CA THR A 206 -3.04 11.09 -12.43
C THR A 206 -1.70 10.78 -11.73
N PRO A 207 -0.81 9.97 -12.33
CA PRO A 207 0.54 9.86 -11.83
C PRO A 207 1.17 11.25 -11.84
N LEU A 208 1.65 11.72 -10.69
CA LEU A 208 2.46 12.93 -10.56
C LEU A 208 3.84 12.82 -11.24
N LEU A 209 4.04 11.80 -12.10
CA LEU A 209 5.26 11.53 -12.86
C LEU A 209 5.07 11.77 -14.37
N SER A 210 4.25 12.74 -14.78
CA SER A 210 4.09 13.07 -16.21
C SER A 210 4.03 14.57 -16.50
N ILE A 211 4.89 15.36 -15.85
CA ILE A 211 5.23 16.72 -16.32
C ILE A 211 6.75 16.90 -16.33
N THR A 212 7.46 16.10 -17.12
CA THR A 212 8.79 16.44 -17.67
C THR A 212 9.08 15.56 -18.89
N SER A 213 8.20 15.58 -19.88
CA SER A 213 8.61 15.29 -21.26
C SER A 213 7.58 15.84 -22.22
N GLN A 214 7.76 17.11 -22.61
CA GLN A 214 7.47 17.60 -23.96
C GLN A 214 7.99 19.04 -24.08
N HIS A 215 9.05 19.16 -24.91
CA HIS A 215 9.65 20.33 -25.54
C HIS A 215 10.01 21.57 -24.70
#